data_AF-K1YIB8-F1
#
_entry.id   AF-K1YIB8-F1
#
_cell.length_a   1.000
_cell.length_b   1.000
_cell.length_c   1.000
_cell.angle_alpha   90.00
_cell.angle_beta   90.00
_cell.angle_gamma   90.00
#
_symmetry.space_group_name_H-M   'P 1'
#
loop_
_entity.id
_entity.type
_entity.pdbx_description
1 polymer ?
#
loop_
_entity_poly.entity_id
_entity_poly.type
_entity_poly.pdbx_seq_one_letter_code
_entity_poly.pdbx_strand_id
1 'polypeptide(L)'
;MATKGDKAVLGHQAMRLYADGYSLTSIGEQLGVSGTSLARWKAETKQPGQTMDEWDRARSQKRGNIQRLRDLFEDQLAHLEGCSAEDRTAQKMDALAKMGALLERWDKMEKAQRVAEEVVKEAKKGGLSDDTVDDIRRRILGIGE
;
A
#
# COMPACT_ATOMS: atom_id res chain seq x y z
N MET A 1 21.57 -19.32 -7.48
CA MET A 1 21.16 -18.47 -8.61
C MET A 1 19.66 -18.57 -8.74
N ALA A 2 18.95 -17.47 -9.00
CA ALA A 2 17.50 -17.53 -9.24
C ALA A 2 17.20 -18.41 -10.46
N THR A 3 16.23 -19.31 -10.31
CA THR A 3 15.75 -20.22 -11.33
C THR A 3 14.87 -19.47 -12.32
N LYS A 4 14.80 -19.95 -13.58
CA LYS A 4 13.93 -19.36 -14.61
C LYS A 4 12.47 -19.59 -14.19
N GLY A 5 11.78 -18.51 -13.80
CA GLY A 5 10.40 -18.56 -13.29
C GLY A 5 10.23 -17.94 -11.91
N ASP A 6 11.31 -17.85 -11.12
CA ASP A 6 11.28 -17.30 -9.75
C ASP A 6 10.78 -15.86 -9.72
N LYS A 7 11.04 -15.07 -10.77
CA LYS A 7 10.54 -13.69 -10.87
C LYS A 7 9.01 -13.62 -10.92
N ALA A 8 8.35 -14.54 -11.62
CA ALA A 8 6.89 -14.52 -11.76
C ALA A 8 6.19 -14.88 -10.44
N VAL A 9 6.83 -15.73 -9.62
CA VAL A 9 6.28 -16.20 -8.35
C VAL A 9 6.67 -15.27 -7.20
N LEU A 10 7.96 -14.92 -7.11
CA LEU A 10 8.54 -14.20 -5.98
C LEU A 10 8.70 -12.70 -6.23
N GLY A 11 8.52 -12.22 -7.46
CA GLY A 11 8.74 -10.81 -7.82
C GLY A 11 7.83 -9.85 -7.06
N HIS A 12 6.54 -10.16 -6.98
CA HIS A 12 5.57 -9.36 -6.20
C HIS A 12 5.89 -9.38 -4.70
N GLN A 13 6.29 -10.53 -4.17
CA GLN A 13 6.65 -10.69 -2.76
C GLN A 13 7.94 -9.94 -2.42
N ALA A 14 8.96 -10.00 -3.28
CA ALA A 14 10.22 -9.29 -3.12
C ALA A 14 10.02 -7.76 -3.18
N MET A 15 9.20 -7.29 -4.13
CA MET A 15 8.84 -5.87 -4.25
C MET A 15 8.10 -5.37 -2.99
N ARG A 16 7.20 -6.20 -2.43
CA ARG A 16 6.51 -5.91 -1.17
C ARG A 16 7.47 -5.76 0.00
N LEU A 17 8.37 -6.73 0.20
CA LEU A 17 9.37 -6.66 1.27
C LEU A 17 10.30 -5.45 1.11
N TYR A 18 10.69 -5.10 -0.12
CA TYR A 18 11.49 -3.91 -0.39
C TYR A 18 10.75 -2.61 -0.03
N ALA A 19 9.47 -2.52 -0.39
CA ALA A 19 8.61 -1.40 -0.02
C ALA A 19 8.40 -1.31 1.51
N ASP A 20 8.40 -2.44 2.21
CA ASP A 20 8.30 -2.55 3.66
C ASP A 20 9.59 -2.15 4.41
N GLY A 21 10.66 -1.82 3.67
CA GLY A 21 11.89 -1.27 4.24
C GLY A 21 13.03 -2.27 4.35
N TYR A 22 12.82 -3.53 3.99
CA TYR A 22 13.89 -4.55 4.00
C TYR A 22 14.98 -4.25 2.95
N SER A 23 16.20 -4.70 3.23
CA SER A 23 17.33 -4.59 2.29
C SER A 23 17.28 -5.74 1.29
N LEU A 24 17.82 -5.55 0.08
CA LEU A 24 17.88 -6.61 -0.94
C LEU A 24 18.62 -7.87 -0.43
N THR A 25 19.59 -7.71 0.47
CA THR A 25 20.27 -8.83 1.13
C THR A 25 19.31 -9.63 2.01
N SER A 26 18.57 -8.97 2.90
CA SER A 26 17.60 -9.64 3.80
C SER A 26 16.45 -10.30 3.03
N ILE A 27 15.99 -9.68 1.95
CA ILE A 27 14.95 -10.24 1.07
C ILE A 27 15.48 -11.49 0.37
N GLY A 28 16.74 -11.45 -0.07
CA GLY A 28 17.39 -12.58 -0.71
C GLY A 28 17.51 -13.79 0.21
N GLU A 29 17.90 -13.57 1.46
CA GLU A 29 17.94 -14.61 2.50
C GLU A 29 16.55 -15.20 2.77
N GLN A 30 15.52 -14.35 2.86
CA GLN A 30 14.16 -14.78 3.16
C GLN A 30 13.49 -15.55 2.01
N LEU A 31 13.75 -15.17 0.76
CA LEU A 31 13.13 -15.77 -0.43
C LEU A 31 14.00 -16.84 -1.10
N GLY A 32 15.22 -17.09 -0.60
CA GLY A 32 16.16 -18.01 -1.22
C GLY A 32 16.70 -17.53 -2.58
N VAL A 33 16.69 -16.21 -2.82
CA VAL A 33 17.10 -15.59 -4.09
C VAL A 33 18.36 -14.75 -3.87
N SER A 34 19.31 -14.77 -4.81
CA SER A 34 20.51 -13.94 -4.68
C SER A 34 20.19 -12.44 -4.81
N GLY A 35 20.82 -11.59 -3.99
CA GLY A 35 20.64 -10.14 -4.04
C GLY A 35 20.92 -9.51 -5.42
N THR A 36 21.83 -10.10 -6.20
CA THR A 36 22.09 -9.75 -7.61
C THR A 36 20.89 -9.99 -8.54
N SER A 37 20.11 -11.06 -8.30
CA SER A 37 18.88 -11.33 -9.05
C SER A 37 17.79 -10.33 -8.71
N LEU A 38 17.64 -9.99 -7.42
CA LEU A 38 16.71 -8.96 -6.97
C LEU A 38 17.06 -7.57 -7.53
N ALA A 39 18.34 -7.20 -7.53
CA ALA A 39 18.82 -5.96 -8.12
C ALA A 39 18.51 -5.88 -9.63
N ARG A 40 18.68 -6.99 -10.35
CA ARG A 40 18.30 -7.09 -11.76
C ARG A 40 16.80 -6.92 -11.96
N TRP A 41 15.96 -7.59 -11.17
CA TRP A 41 14.50 -7.46 -11.27
C TRP A 41 14.03 -6.03 -11.03
N LYS A 42 14.62 -5.36 -10.03
CA LYS A 42 14.38 -3.94 -9.75
C LYS A 42 14.78 -3.05 -10.94
N ALA A 43 15.98 -3.23 -11.48
CA ALA A 43 16.46 -2.45 -12.63
C ALA A 43 15.59 -2.62 -13.89
N GLU A 44 15.03 -3.82 -14.12
CA GLU A 44 14.12 -4.09 -15.24
C GLU A 44 12.81 -3.30 -15.16
N THR A 45 12.40 -2.83 -13.96
CA THR A 45 11.22 -1.97 -13.79
C THR A 45 11.50 -0.49 -14.02
N LYS A 46 12.76 -0.11 -14.28
CA LYS A 46 13.13 1.28 -14.53
C LYS A 46 12.82 1.67 -15.98
N GLN A 47 11.86 2.58 -16.16
CA GLN A 47 11.57 3.14 -17.48
C GLN A 47 12.66 4.11 -17.95
N PRO A 48 12.98 4.17 -19.26
CA PRO A 48 13.92 5.15 -19.81
C PRO A 48 13.51 6.58 -19.44
N GLY A 49 14.46 7.37 -18.94
CA GLY A 49 14.23 8.76 -18.53
C GLY A 49 13.68 8.96 -17.11
N GLN A 50 13.39 7.89 -16.36
CA GLN A 50 12.98 8.00 -14.96
C GLN A 50 14.15 7.85 -13.99
N THR A 51 14.17 8.67 -12.93
CA THR A 51 15.19 8.60 -11.87
C THR A 51 14.93 7.42 -10.91
N MET A 52 13.66 7.10 -10.66
CA MET A 52 13.22 6.04 -9.73
C MET A 52 12.58 4.86 -10.47
N ASP A 53 12.99 3.65 -10.09
CA ASP A 53 12.29 2.44 -10.52
C ASP A 53 10.98 2.22 -9.73
N GLU A 54 10.19 1.22 -10.14
CA GLU A 54 8.88 0.97 -9.53
C GLU A 54 9.00 0.52 -8.07
N TRP A 55 10.11 -0.13 -7.70
CA TRP A 55 10.35 -0.59 -6.33
C TRP A 55 10.71 0.59 -5.43
N ASP A 56 11.53 1.51 -5.92
CA ASP A 56 11.84 2.77 -5.25
C ASP A 56 10.60 3.65 -5.11
N ARG A 57 9.72 3.67 -6.12
CA ARG A 57 8.42 4.34 -6.04
C ARG A 57 7.50 3.68 -5.01
N ALA A 58 7.42 2.35 -4.98
CA ALA A 58 6.63 1.64 -3.98
C ALA A 58 7.16 1.87 -2.55
N ARG A 59 8.47 2.00 -2.39
CA ARG A 59 9.12 2.32 -1.12
C ARG A 59 8.95 3.77 -0.71
N SER A 60 9.12 4.71 -1.63
CA SER A 60 8.96 6.15 -1.37
C SER A 60 7.51 6.52 -1.07
N GLN A 61 6.56 5.78 -1.65
CA GLN A 61 5.15 5.88 -1.32
C GLN A 61 4.80 5.35 0.08
N LYS A 62 5.77 4.82 0.87
CA LYS A 62 5.58 4.21 2.21
C LYS A 62 4.20 3.56 2.27
N ARG A 63 4.00 2.47 1.52
CA ARG A 63 2.70 1.78 1.40
C ARG A 63 1.92 1.93 2.70
N GLY A 64 0.94 2.83 2.70
CA GLY A 64 0.16 3.09 3.90
C GLY A 64 -0.43 1.76 4.35
N ASN A 65 -0.69 1.59 5.64
CA ASN A 65 -1.38 0.39 6.14
C ASN A 65 -2.65 0.09 5.31
N ILE A 66 -3.28 1.14 4.76
CA ILE A 66 -4.39 1.07 3.79
C ILE A 66 -4.02 0.35 2.50
N GLN A 67 -2.90 0.69 1.84
CA GLN A 67 -2.50 0.01 0.60
C GLN A 67 -2.18 -1.47 0.86
N ARG A 68 -1.53 -1.79 1.99
CA ARG A 68 -1.30 -3.19 2.39
C ARG A 68 -2.60 -3.97 2.58
N LEU A 69 -3.62 -3.32 3.14
CA LEU A 69 -4.94 -3.94 3.31
C LEU A 69 -5.68 -4.10 1.96
N ARG A 70 -5.49 -3.16 1.02
CA ARG A 70 -6.04 -3.28 -0.35
C ARG A 70 -5.42 -4.47 -1.08
N ASP A 71 -4.10 -4.58 -1.06
CA ASP A 71 -3.38 -5.69 -1.67
C ASP A 71 -3.85 -7.04 -1.07
N LEU A 72 -4.01 -7.12 0.25
CA LEU A 72 -4.51 -8.33 0.93
C LEU A 72 -5.94 -8.69 0.49
N PHE A 73 -6.81 -7.68 0.35
CA PHE A 73 -8.18 -7.89 -0.11
C PHE A 73 -8.20 -8.41 -1.56
N GLU A 74 -7.40 -7.81 -2.45
CA GLU A 74 -7.28 -8.23 -3.84
C GLU A 74 -6.73 -9.66 -3.95
N ASP A 75 -5.69 -10.01 -3.19
CA ASP A 75 -5.14 -11.37 -3.15
C ASP A 75 -6.20 -12.40 -2.71
N GLN A 76 -7.00 -12.06 -1.68
CA GLN A 76 -8.05 -12.96 -1.18
C GLN A 76 -9.23 -13.07 -2.14
N LEU A 77 -9.59 -11.98 -2.82
CA LEU A 77 -10.63 -11.98 -3.85
C LEU A 77 -10.20 -12.87 -5.03
N ALA A 78 -9.00 -12.67 -5.55
CA ALA A 78 -8.45 -13.47 -6.65
C ALA A 78 -8.38 -14.97 -6.29
N HIS A 79 -7.99 -15.30 -5.04
CA HIS A 79 -8.02 -16.67 -4.56
C HIS A 79 -9.43 -17.27 -4.57
N LEU A 80 -10.43 -16.53 -4.07
CA LEU A 80 -11.82 -16.98 -4.05
C LEU A 80 -12.44 -17.10 -5.44
N GLU A 81 -12.08 -16.22 -6.36
CA GLU A 81 -12.49 -16.28 -7.77
C GLU A 81 -11.99 -17.57 -8.43
N GLY A 82 -10.76 -18.00 -8.11
CA GLY A 82 -10.17 -19.26 -8.59
C GLY A 82 -10.68 -20.52 -7.89
N CYS A 83 -11.34 -20.40 -6.74
CA CYS A 83 -11.95 -21.53 -6.04
C CYS A 83 -13.27 -21.98 -6.68
N SER A 84 -13.54 -23.29 -6.60
CA SER A 84 -14.86 -23.86 -6.91
C SER A 84 -15.91 -23.32 -5.94
N ALA A 85 -17.19 -23.37 -6.32
CA ALA A 85 -18.28 -22.89 -5.47
C ALA A 85 -18.34 -23.61 -4.11
N GLU A 86 -17.93 -24.88 -4.06
CA GLU A 86 -17.91 -25.71 -2.84
C GLU A 86 -16.79 -25.28 -1.87
N ASP A 87 -15.69 -24.75 -2.41
CA ASP A 87 -14.53 -24.29 -1.63
C ASP A 87 -14.68 -22.85 -1.10
N ARG A 88 -15.73 -22.13 -1.54
CA ARG A 88 -16.09 -20.78 -1.09
C ARG A 88 -16.91 -20.85 0.19
N THR A 89 -16.24 -21.13 1.30
CA THR A 89 -16.88 -21.24 2.60
C THR A 89 -17.40 -19.89 3.10
N ALA A 90 -18.44 -19.92 3.93
CA ALA A 90 -19.02 -18.72 4.55
C ALA A 90 -17.98 -17.90 5.33
N GLN A 91 -17.00 -18.57 5.97
CA GLN A 91 -15.93 -17.91 6.72
C GLN A 91 -15.01 -17.08 5.80
N LYS A 92 -14.67 -17.58 4.60
CA LYS A 92 -13.83 -16.83 3.65
C LYS A 92 -14.58 -15.62 3.10
N MET A 93 -15.87 -15.77 2.80
CA MET A 93 -16.72 -14.66 2.34
C MET A 93 -16.92 -13.59 3.42
N ASP A 94 -17.10 -14.00 4.68
CA ASP A 94 -17.19 -13.08 5.83
C ASP A 94 -15.87 -12.33 6.08
N ALA A 95 -14.74 -13.01 5.99
CA ALA A 95 -13.43 -12.37 6.07
C ALA A 95 -13.24 -11.32 4.95
N LEU A 96 -13.64 -11.66 3.72
CA LEU A 96 -13.60 -10.73 2.58
C LEU A 96 -14.50 -9.50 2.82
N ALA A 97 -15.73 -9.71 3.29
CA ALA A 97 -16.65 -8.62 3.61
C ALA A 97 -16.11 -7.67 4.70
N LYS A 98 -15.50 -8.23 5.76
CA LYS A 98 -14.86 -7.46 6.84
C LYS A 98 -13.67 -6.63 6.34
N MET A 99 -12.83 -7.23 5.49
CA MET A 99 -11.73 -6.48 4.85
C MET A 99 -12.26 -5.35 3.96
N GLY A 100 -13.33 -5.60 3.19
CA GLY A 100 -13.99 -4.57 2.38
C GLY A 100 -14.52 -3.40 3.21
N ALA A 101 -15.19 -3.69 4.33
CA ALA A 101 -15.71 -2.65 5.24
C ALA A 101 -14.60 -1.81 5.89
N LEU A 102 -13.47 -2.44 6.26
CA LEU A 102 -12.30 -1.72 6.78
C LEU A 102 -11.69 -0.81 5.73
N LEU A 103 -11.58 -1.27 4.49
CA LEU A 103 -11.09 -0.46 3.37
C LEU A 103 -11.97 0.74 3.09
N GLU A 104 -13.30 0.56 3.10
CA GLU A 104 -14.23 1.67 2.89
C GLU A 104 -14.11 2.73 4.01
N ARG A 105 -14.02 2.29 5.27
CA ARG A 105 -13.83 3.21 6.41
C ARG A 105 -12.53 4.00 6.28
N TRP A 106 -11.45 3.35 5.88
CA TRP A 106 -10.15 3.99 5.73
C TRP A 106 -10.10 4.93 4.52
N ASP A 107 -10.75 4.59 3.40
CA ASP A 107 -10.88 5.47 2.23
C ASP A 107 -11.63 6.78 2.60
N LYS A 108 -12.69 6.66 3.41
CA LYS A 108 -13.41 7.83 3.95
C LYS A 108 -12.52 8.69 4.85
N MET A 109 -11.73 8.07 5.73
CA MET A 109 -10.79 8.80 6.59
C MET A 109 -9.69 9.50 5.77
N GLU A 110 -9.13 8.85 4.75
CA GLU A 110 -8.10 9.46 3.90
C GLU A 110 -8.65 10.66 3.11
N LYS A 111 -9.88 10.53 2.58
CA LYS A 111 -10.58 11.66 1.93
C LYS A 111 -10.80 12.81 2.91
N ALA A 112 -11.28 12.53 4.13
CA ALA A 112 -11.48 13.55 5.15
C ALA A 112 -10.16 14.24 5.54
N GLN A 113 -9.07 13.47 5.64
CA GLN A 113 -7.72 13.98 5.90
C GLN A 113 -7.26 14.94 4.80
N ARG A 114 -7.39 14.55 3.53
CA ARG A 114 -7.02 15.41 2.38
C ARG A 114 -7.83 16.70 2.36
N VAL A 115 -9.15 16.61 2.57
CA VAL A 115 -10.02 17.80 2.65
C VAL A 115 -9.58 18.70 3.81
N ALA A 116 -9.27 18.14 4.98
CA ALA A 116 -8.80 18.93 6.12
C ALA A 116 -7.47 19.63 5.82
N GLU A 117 -6.54 18.96 5.13
CA GLU A 117 -5.25 19.54 4.73
C GLU A 117 -5.41 20.65 3.68
N GLU A 118 -6.30 20.49 2.70
CA GLU A 118 -6.62 21.51 1.71
C GLU A 118 -7.25 22.74 2.36
N VAL A 119 -8.22 22.56 3.25
CA VAL A 119 -8.86 23.66 3.98
C VAL A 119 -7.86 24.37 4.88
N VAL A 120 -6.98 23.64 5.58
CA VAL A 120 -5.87 24.22 6.36
C VAL A 120 -4.98 25.10 5.49
N LYS A 121 -4.64 24.63 4.29
CA LYS A 121 -3.77 25.36 3.37
C LYS A 121 -4.41 26.66 2.90
N GLU A 122 -5.70 26.63 2.57
CA GLU A 122 -6.45 27.84 2.19
C GLU A 122 -6.66 28.78 3.38
N ALA A 123 -6.95 28.26 4.58
CA ALA A 123 -7.10 29.05 5.78
C ALA A 123 -5.81 29.80 6.16
N LYS A 124 -4.65 29.14 6.03
CA LYS A 124 -3.33 29.78 6.23
C LYS A 124 -3.05 30.89 5.20
N LYS A 125 -3.44 30.69 3.93
CA LYS A 125 -3.33 31.74 2.90
C LYS A 125 -4.23 32.94 3.20
N GLY A 126 -5.39 32.69 3.82
CA GLY A 126 -6.32 33.72 4.27
C GLY A 126 -5.87 34.50 5.51
N GLY A 127 -4.70 34.17 6.10
CA GLY A 127 -4.16 34.87 7.26
C GLY A 127 -4.78 34.48 8.61
N LEU A 128 -5.47 33.34 8.67
CA LEU A 128 -5.99 32.80 9.94
C LEU A 128 -4.85 32.35 10.86
N SER A 129 -5.04 32.54 12.17
CA SER A 129 -4.09 32.06 13.19
C SER A 129 -3.98 30.53 13.19
N ASP A 130 -2.81 30.01 13.56
CA ASP A 130 -2.57 28.56 13.63
C ASP A 130 -3.57 27.85 14.56
N ASP A 131 -3.98 28.50 15.66
CA ASP A 131 -5.00 27.96 16.58
C ASP A 131 -6.36 27.77 15.89
N THR A 132 -6.80 28.75 15.08
CA THR A 132 -8.06 28.66 14.33
C THR A 132 -7.99 27.59 13.25
N VAL A 133 -6.84 27.47 12.60
CA VAL A 133 -6.59 26.45 11.56
C VAL A 133 -6.62 25.04 12.14
N ASP A 134 -6.05 24.84 13.32
CA ASP A 134 -6.06 23.56 14.02
C ASP A 134 -7.47 23.19 14.51
N ASP A 135 -8.26 24.16 14.94
CA ASP A 135 -9.66 23.96 15.34
C ASP A 135 -10.54 23.56 14.15
N ILE A 136 -10.35 24.21 12.99
CA ILE A 136 -11.01 23.84 11.72
C ILE A 136 -10.63 22.41 11.31
N ARG A 137 -9.33 22.06 11.39
CA ARG A 137 -8.87 20.69 11.09
C ARG A 137 -9.55 19.66 12.00
N ARG A 138 -9.63 19.91 13.31
CA ARG A 138 -10.27 19.00 14.27
C ARG A 138 -11.76 18.82 14.00
N ARG A 139 -12.48 19.88 13.65
CA ARG A 139 -13.90 19.82 13.28
C ARG A 139 -14.14 18.99 12.02
N ILE A 140 -13.33 19.17 10.97
CA ILE A 140 -13.44 18.40 9.73
C ILE A 140 -13.17 16.91 9.97
N LEU A 141 -12.21 16.60 10.84
CA LEU A 141 -11.87 15.21 11.19
C LEU A 141 -12.82 14.59 12.24
N GLY A 142 -13.75 15.36 12.81
CA GLY A 142 -14.66 14.89 13.86
C GLY A 142 -13.94 14.50 15.16
N ILE A 143 -12.80 15.13 15.46
CA ILE A 143 -11.96 14.84 16.64
C ILE A 143 -12.32 15.75 17.84
N GLY A 144 -13.15 16.78 17.63
CA GLY A 144 -13.58 17.70 18.68
C GLY A 144 -15.07 17.59 19.00
N GLU A 145 -15.37 17.15 20.23
CA GLU A 145 -16.37 17.81 21.08
C GLU A 145 -15.62 18.68 22.10
#